data_AF-A0AAD3XSV9-F1
#
_entry.id   AF-A0AAD3XSV9-F1
#
_cell.length_a   1.000
_cell.length_b   1.000
_cell.length_c   1.000
_cell.angle_alpha   90.00
_cell.angle_beta   90.00
_cell.angle_gamma   90.00
#
_symmetry.space_group_name_H-M   'P 1'
#
loop_
_entity.id
_entity.type
_entity.pdbx_description
1 polymer ?
#
loop_
_entity_poly.entity_id
_entity_poly.type
_entity_poly.pdbx_seq_one_letter_code
_entity_poly.pdbx_strand_id
1 'polypeptide(L)'
;MFNRKKDVEAITVAVRSLRKEARSWFNEKWGGVHSETEAACAKASAWYYVTYHPSYWGCYNEGMGRDHFLSFPWCVYDTLIHIKKLSNKRKDLDLALLNSDFRSRLSFSLYAS
;
A
#
# COMPACT_ATOMS: atom_id res chain seq x y z
N MET A 1 22.87 34.09 -2.34
CA MET A 1 22.49 34.27 -3.76
C MET A 1 21.82 32.97 -4.21
N PHE A 2 20.49 32.96 -4.37
CA PHE A 2 19.74 31.79 -4.79
C PHE A 2 20.12 31.39 -6.21
N ASN A 3 20.50 30.13 -6.41
CA ASN A 3 20.86 29.63 -7.73
C ASN A 3 20.00 28.40 -8.00
N ARG A 4 18.84 28.64 -8.64
CA ARG A 4 17.77 27.64 -8.84
C ARG A 4 18.26 26.27 -9.29
N LYS A 5 19.29 26.20 -10.15
CA LYS A 5 19.83 24.91 -10.62
C LYS A 5 20.55 24.14 -9.50
N LYS A 6 21.44 24.82 -8.77
CA LYS A 6 22.20 24.23 -7.66
C LYS A 6 21.27 23.83 -6.50
N ASP A 7 20.25 24.64 -6.24
CA ASP A 7 19.28 24.36 -5.18
C ASP A 7 18.39 23.16 -5.52
N VAL A 8 17.95 23.01 -6.79
CA VAL A 8 17.18 21.84 -7.25
C VAL A 8 18.00 20.56 -7.16
N GLU A 9 19.29 20.59 -7.52
CA GLU A 9 20.19 19.45 -7.37
C GLU A 9 20.36 19.06 -5.89
N ALA A 10 20.60 20.05 -5.01
CA ALA A 10 20.71 19.81 -3.57
C ALA A 10 19.43 19.21 -2.98
N ILE A 11 18.26 19.74 -3.35
CA ILE A 11 16.95 19.19 -2.95
C ILE A 11 16.79 17.76 -3.46
N THR A 12 17.15 17.48 -4.72
CA THR A 12 17.04 16.14 -5.30
C THR A 12 17.92 15.13 -4.56
N VAL A 13 19.15 15.52 -4.22
CA VAL A 13 20.06 14.68 -3.43
C VAL A 13 19.49 14.44 -2.03
N ALA A 14 19.00 15.48 -1.34
CA ALA A 14 18.40 15.35 -0.02
C ALA A 14 17.19 14.39 -0.04
N VAL A 15 16.27 14.55 -1.00
CA VAL A 15 15.12 13.66 -1.17
C VAL A 15 15.54 12.21 -1.43
N ARG A 16 16.58 12.00 -2.25
CA ARG A 16 17.12 10.64 -2.49
C ARG A 16 17.70 10.02 -1.23
N SER A 17 18.45 10.79 -0.44
CA SER A 17 19.01 10.34 0.84
C SER A 17 17.92 9.96 1.83
N LEU A 18 16.91 10.83 2.01
CA LEU A 18 15.78 10.56 2.90
C LEU A 18 14.99 9.31 2.47
N ARG A 19 14.76 9.12 1.15
CA ARG A 19 14.11 7.91 0.64
C ARG A 19 14.94 6.65 0.90
N LYS A 20 16.27 6.75 0.90
CA LYS A 20 17.18 5.62 1.18
C LYS A 20 17.12 5.24 2.66
N GLU A 21 17.15 6.24 3.54
CA GLU A 21 17.03 6.06 4.99
C GLU A 21 15.68 5.48 5.41
N ALA A 22 14.57 6.00 4.87
CA ALA A 22 13.25 5.44 5.12
C ALA A 22 13.16 3.97 4.69
N ARG A 23 13.78 3.61 3.55
CA ARG A 23 13.85 2.21 3.10
C ARG A 23 14.71 1.33 3.99
N SER A 24 15.79 1.83 4.58
CA SER A 24 16.56 1.04 5.55
C SER A 24 15.73 0.74 6.79
N TRP A 25 15.00 1.72 7.33
CA TRP A 25 14.07 1.47 8.44
C TRP A 25 12.99 0.47 8.08
N PHE A 26 12.52 0.47 6.83
CA PHE A 26 11.57 -0.52 6.35
C PHE A 26 12.15 -1.94 6.33
N ASN A 27 13.38 -2.09 5.83
CA ASN A 27 14.06 -3.39 5.67
C ASN A 27 14.69 -3.92 6.96
N GLU A 28 14.72 -3.14 8.04
CA GLU A 28 15.14 -3.63 9.36
C GLU A 28 14.29 -4.85 9.75
N LYS A 29 14.98 -5.98 9.96
CA LYS A 29 14.35 -7.24 10.36
C LYS A 29 13.75 -7.07 11.75
N TRP A 30 12.43 -7.18 11.82
CA TRP A 30 11.75 -7.35 13.11
C TRP A 30 11.83 -8.82 13.50
N GLY A 31 12.36 -9.13 14.68
CA GLY A 31 12.38 -10.50 15.20
C GLY A 31 10.94 -10.99 15.40
N GLY A 32 10.43 -11.79 14.48
CA GLY A 32 9.05 -12.25 14.49
C GLY A 32 8.87 -13.60 13.79
N VAL A 33 7.76 -14.27 14.09
CA VAL A 33 7.41 -15.63 13.63
C VAL A 33 6.99 -15.66 12.15
N HIS A 34 6.62 -14.50 11.58
CA HIS A 34 6.14 -14.40 10.20
C HIS A 34 7.26 -14.57 9.17
N SER A 35 6.89 -15.03 7.97
CA SER A 35 7.81 -14.99 6.85
C SER A 35 8.24 -13.54 6.55
N GLU A 36 9.46 -13.36 6.05
CA GLU A 36 10.01 -12.03 5.72
C GLU A 36 9.08 -11.25 4.77
N THR A 37 8.41 -11.95 3.85
CA THR A 37 7.44 -11.38 2.92
C THR A 37 6.14 -10.92 3.60
N GLU A 38 5.59 -11.71 4.54
CA GLU A 38 4.38 -11.33 5.28
C GLU A 38 4.64 -10.14 6.21
N ALA A 39 5.78 -10.15 6.91
CA ALA A 39 6.19 -9.05 7.76
C ALA A 39 6.36 -7.74 6.96
N ALA A 40 7.00 -7.80 5.79
CA ALA A 40 7.11 -6.66 4.88
C ALA A 40 5.74 -6.17 4.39
N CYS A 41 4.84 -7.07 4.02
CA CYS A 41 3.49 -6.70 3.57
C CYS A 41 2.68 -6.02 4.68
N ALA A 42 2.74 -6.55 5.91
CA ALA A 42 2.07 -5.97 7.07
C ALA A 42 2.63 -4.57 7.40
N LYS A 43 3.95 -4.43 7.41
CA LYS A 43 4.63 -3.15 7.66
C LYS A 43 4.27 -2.10 6.60
N ALA A 44 4.28 -2.47 5.32
CA ALA A 44 3.90 -1.58 4.23
C ALA A 44 2.43 -1.16 4.32
N SER A 45 1.54 -2.10 4.67
CA SER A 45 0.13 -1.81 4.89
C SER A 45 -0.08 -0.85 6.05
N ALA A 46 0.63 -1.02 7.17
CA ALA A 46 0.56 -0.13 8.32
C ALA A 46 1.05 1.28 7.98
N TRP A 47 2.19 1.39 7.28
CA TRP A 47 2.70 2.68 6.79
C TRP A 47 1.70 3.37 5.86
N TYR A 48 1.11 2.64 4.91
CA TYR A 48 0.09 3.20 4.04
C TYR A 48 -1.15 3.66 4.84
N TYR A 49 -1.62 2.83 5.77
CA TYR A 49 -2.81 3.11 6.58
C TYR A 49 -2.66 4.40 7.39
N VAL A 50 -1.56 4.55 8.13
CA VAL A 50 -1.33 5.75 8.96
C VAL A 50 -1.26 7.03 8.12
N THR A 51 -0.92 6.94 6.84
CA THR A 51 -0.63 8.13 6.03
C THR A 51 -1.68 8.46 4.96
N TYR A 52 -2.44 7.47 4.51
CA TYR A 52 -3.41 7.63 3.42
C TYR A 52 -4.80 7.10 3.75
N HIS A 53 -5.01 6.47 4.90
CA HIS A 53 -6.34 5.97 5.22
C HIS A 53 -7.34 7.13 5.33
N PRO A 54 -8.55 7.01 4.76
CA PRO A 54 -9.55 8.07 4.77
C PRO A 54 -9.90 8.60 6.16
N SER A 55 -9.76 7.80 7.21
CA SER A 55 -9.98 8.24 8.60
C SER A 55 -8.89 9.16 9.16
N TYR A 56 -7.75 9.31 8.48
CA TYR A 56 -6.68 10.24 8.84
C TYR A 56 -6.43 11.31 7.77
N TRP A 57 -6.84 11.02 6.53
CA TRP A 57 -6.77 11.93 5.41
C TRP A 57 -7.72 13.11 5.63
N GLY A 58 -7.21 14.34 5.61
CA GLY A 58 -7.99 15.56 5.89
C GLY A 58 -8.13 15.91 7.37
N CYS A 59 -8.09 14.93 8.29
CA CYS A 59 -8.34 15.16 9.72
C CYS A 59 -7.27 16.03 10.41
N TYR A 60 -6.02 15.95 9.96
CA TYR A 60 -4.93 16.78 10.50
C TYR A 60 -4.74 18.11 9.75
N ASN A 61 -5.53 18.36 8.71
CA ASN A 61 -5.43 19.54 7.85
C ASN A 61 -6.73 20.37 7.85
N GLU A 62 -7.67 20.10 8.77
CA GLU A 62 -8.86 20.91 8.96
C GLU A 62 -8.47 22.39 9.15
N GLY A 63 -8.83 23.23 8.18
CA GLY A 63 -8.58 24.67 8.19
C GLY A 63 -7.26 25.16 7.57
N MET A 64 -6.33 24.28 7.16
CA MET A 64 -5.05 24.74 6.53
C MET A 64 -5.09 24.87 5.01
N GLY A 65 -6.07 24.29 4.31
CA GLY A 65 -6.25 24.44 2.86
C GLY A 65 -5.05 23.98 2.00
N ARG A 66 -4.18 23.13 2.55
CA ARG A 66 -2.99 22.61 1.87
C ARG A 66 -3.30 21.25 1.27
N ASP A 67 -2.81 21.01 0.05
CA ASP A 67 -2.83 19.69 -0.56
C ASP A 67 -2.03 18.71 0.30
N HIS A 68 -2.59 17.51 0.50
CA HIS A 68 -1.86 16.43 1.13
C HIS A 68 -0.77 15.93 0.18
N PHE A 69 0.48 16.28 0.48
CA PHE A 69 1.62 15.77 -0.26
C PHE A 69 1.76 14.25 -0.07
N LEU A 70 2.20 13.59 -1.14
CA LEU A 70 2.61 12.19 -1.06
C LEU A 70 3.81 12.09 -0.10
N SER A 71 3.54 11.49 1.05
CA SER A 71 4.49 11.22 2.13
C SER A 71 5.40 10.02 1.83
N PHE A 72 6.34 9.77 2.75
CA PHE A 72 7.35 8.71 2.69
C PHE A 72 6.88 7.27 2.40
N PRO A 73 5.64 6.80 2.64
CA PRO A 73 5.26 5.41 2.35
C PRO A 73 5.36 5.02 0.88
N TRP A 74 5.35 5.97 -0.07
CA TRP A 74 5.60 5.66 -1.49
C TRP A 74 7.06 5.24 -1.76
N CYS A 75 7.97 5.32 -0.79
CA CYS A 75 9.32 4.78 -0.95
C CYS A 75 9.36 3.24 -1.07
N VAL A 76 8.29 2.55 -0.64
CA VAL A 76 8.07 1.08 -0.70
C VAL A 76 6.93 0.69 -1.66
N TYR A 77 6.78 1.47 -2.74
CA TYR A 77 5.70 1.31 -3.72
C TYR A 77 5.63 -0.08 -4.35
N ASP A 78 6.78 -0.73 -4.54
CA ASP A 78 6.93 -2.07 -5.06
C ASP A 78 6.19 -3.09 -4.19
N THR A 79 6.34 -2.98 -2.87
CA THR A 79 5.64 -3.83 -1.89
C THR A 79 4.14 -3.52 -1.89
N LEU A 80 3.76 -2.24 -1.96
CA LEU A 80 2.34 -1.84 -2.03
C LEU A 80 1.65 -2.38 -3.30
N ILE A 81 2.31 -2.29 -4.46
CA ILE A 81 1.81 -2.85 -5.72
C ILE A 81 1.71 -4.37 -5.61
N HIS A 82 2.67 -5.03 -4.98
CA HIS A 82 2.65 -6.47 -4.74
C HIS A 82 1.43 -6.88 -3.91
N ILE A 83 1.18 -6.20 -2.78
CA ILE A 83 -0.02 -6.40 -1.94
C ILE A 83 -1.30 -6.22 -2.77
N LYS A 84 -1.39 -5.15 -3.55
CA LYS A 84 -2.57 -4.87 -4.38
C LYS A 84 -2.82 -5.98 -5.41
N LYS A 85 -1.76 -6.47 -6.07
CA LYS A 85 -1.85 -7.59 -7.02
C LYS A 85 -2.34 -8.87 -6.33
N LEU A 86 -1.81 -9.19 -5.15
CA LEU A 86 -2.26 -10.35 -4.36
C LEU A 86 -3.73 -10.21 -3.94
N SER A 87 -4.14 -9.02 -3.49
CA SER A 87 -5.53 -8.75 -3.10
C SER A 87 -6.50 -8.93 -4.28
N ASN A 88 -6.16 -8.43 -5.47
CA ASN A 88 -7.00 -8.60 -6.65
C ASN A 88 -7.12 -10.08 -7.05
N LYS A 89 -6.02 -10.85 -7.04
CA LYS A 89 -6.06 -12.29 -7.32
C LYS A 89 -6.99 -13.04 -6.37
N ARG A 90 -6.98 -12.71 -5.07
CA ARG A 90 -7.89 -13.31 -4.08
C ARG A 90 -9.35 -13.00 -4.41
N LYS A 91 -9.67 -11.75 -4.75
CA LYS A 91 -11.03 -11.37 -5.17
C LYS A 91 -11.50 -12.12 -6.41
N ASP A 92 -10.62 -12.28 -7.40
CA ASP A 92 -10.96 -13.02 -8.63
C ASP A 92 -11.27 -14.49 -8.31
N LEU A 93 -10.49 -15.11 -7.41
CA LEU A 93 -10.73 -16.47 -6.93
C LEU A 93 -12.04 -16.57 -6.13
N ASP A 94 -12.30 -15.62 -5.23
CA ASP A 94 -13.54 -15.58 -4.44
C ASP A 94 -14.77 -15.45 -5.35
N LEU A 95 -14.69 -14.62 -6.39
CA LEU A 95 -15.75 -14.46 -7.39
C LEU A 95 -15.94 -15.72 -8.23
N ALA A 96 -14.86 -16.39 -8.62
CA ALA A 96 -14.93 -17.66 -9.35
C ALA A 96 -15.58 -18.76 -8.48
N LEU A 97 -15.22 -18.84 -7.20
CA LEU A 97 -15.82 -19.78 -6.24
C LEU A 97 -17.31 -19.51 -6.05
N LEU A 98 -17.70 -18.25 -5.81
CA LEU A 98 -19.10 -17.85 -5.66
C LEU A 98 -19.93 -18.19 -6.91
N ASN A 99 -19.38 -17.92 -8.10
CA ASN A 99 -20.06 -18.28 -9.35
C ASN A 99 -20.20 -19.80 -9.52
N SER A 100 -19.19 -20.59 -9.11
CA SER A 100 -19.28 -22.04 -9.17
C SER A 100 -20.34 -22.61 -8.22
N ASP A 101 -20.44 -22.07 -7.00
CA ASP A 101 -21.45 -22.45 -6.01
C ASP A 101 -22.86 -22.02 -6.42
N PHE A 102 -22.99 -20.84 -7.03
CA PHE A 102 -24.28 -20.41 -7.58
C PHE A 102 -24.75 -21.33 -8.72
N ARG A 103 -23.83 -21.77 -9.60
CA ARG A 103 -24.15 -22.71 -10.69
C ARG A 103 -24.53 -24.10 -10.18
N SER A 104 -23.84 -24.61 -9.16
CA SER A 104 -24.16 -25.92 -8.57
C SER A 104 -25.53 -25.92 -7.88
N ARG A 105 -25.89 -24.80 -7.24
CA ARG A 105 -27.21 -24.62 -6.59
C ARG A 105 -28.35 -24.51 -7.59
N LEU A 106 -28.14 -23.78 -8.70
CA LEU A 106 -29.13 -23.69 -9.77
C LEU A 106 -29.37 -25.04 -10.47
N SER A 107 -28.31 -25.81 -10.74
CA SER A 107 -28.48 -27.13 -11.33
C SER A 107 -29.25 -28.06 -10.38
N PHE A 108 -28.93 -28.07 -9.08
CA PHE A 108 -29.68 -28.84 -8.10
C PHE A 108 -31.18 -28.48 -8.05
N SER A 109 -31.55 -27.21 -8.23
CA SER A 109 -32.95 -26.79 -8.26
C SER A 109 -33.71 -27.26 -9.51
N LEU A 110 -33.03 -27.40 -10.65
CA LEU A 110 -33.62 -27.85 -11.91
C LEU A 110 -33.80 -29.39 -11.97
N TYR A 111 -33.02 -30.15 -11.21
CA TYR A 111 -33.13 -31.61 -11.12
C TYR A 111 -34.04 -32.11 -9.97
N ALA A 112 -34.61 -31.20 -9.19
CA ALA A 112 -35.49 -31.51 -8.05
C ALA A 112 -36.98 -31.25 -8.33
N SER A 113 -37.37 -30.97 -9.58
CA SER A 113 -38.76 -30.92 -10.08
C SER A 113 -39.06 -32.11 -10.97
#